data_AF-A0A7K0J285-F1
#
_entry.id   AF-A0A7K0J285-F1
#
_cell.length_a   1.000
_cell.length_b   1.000
_cell.length_c   1.000
_cell.angle_alpha   90.00
_cell.angle_beta   90.00
_cell.angle_gamma   90.00
#
_symmetry.space_group_name_H-M   'P 1'
#
loop_
_entity.id
_entity.type
_entity.pdbx_description
1 polymer ?
#
loop_
_entity_poly.entity_id
_entity_poly.type
_entity_poly.pdbx_seq_one_letter_code
_entity_poly.pdbx_strand_id
1 'polypeptide(L)'
;MKIAPSDGSYKTFCDIITAYRLASVMMQAVRLKIIDIAGKNGCSEAVLIQQSGMQTAEGSRFLALLLKLGILEKYADLFYPSHFSRKFLSEYSETGQRHVLDFEQVLIDKWNTLGDVLRQGQGIPAVDQPDEGYKQRLGLFQSAMHEAAEIRSKELWTALPAIPETGLIIDMGAGDGTYLLEFLKRFPRWQALACDLEEVVSEIKDNSINTHSCNLIDPQDADTFASSHRDKASIVLLSNVIHCYSPQENQRLFSIASEVMRNDGLLIVHDFFSDGNSFGAMYDLHMMINTYNGRCYSFDETTEMLKDSGFPHTSMIELQSYSHALLATRQPQTELEKNPVFLLRQKALSLGFFEAREIAPSIIRVEPWVKAKCQYGCMFYGKKWSCPPHSMGADDFEKLLGCYSKAFVVAGQPPLREFQQKLLELEKQTFLGGYKKALVFTGGPCSWCENCPEDRCSFPDKRRPSLESCGCDVFALAESCGISMKPIKNSDDFVQYIGLLLVE
;
A
#
# COMPACT_ATOMS: atom_id res chain seq x y z
N MET A 1 -15.28 -1.79 3.08
CA MET A 1 -16.43 -2.10 2.20
C MET A 1 -17.48 -1.02 2.43
N LYS A 2 -18.02 -0.40 1.38
CA LYS A 2 -19.04 0.66 1.49
C LYS A 2 -20.34 0.18 0.85
N ILE A 3 -21.44 0.19 1.59
CA ILE A 3 -22.77 -0.12 1.07
C ILE A 3 -23.26 1.12 0.31
N ALA A 4 -23.56 0.97 -0.99
CA ALA A 4 -24.09 2.07 -1.77
C ALA A 4 -25.57 2.31 -1.42
N PRO A 5 -26.09 3.56 -1.48
CA PRO A 5 -27.51 3.83 -1.19
C PRO A 5 -28.50 3.03 -2.05
N SER A 6 -28.08 2.61 -3.24
CA SER A 6 -28.87 1.80 -4.17
C SER A 6 -28.67 0.29 -4.01
N ASP A 7 -27.77 -0.17 -3.13
CA ASP A 7 -27.46 -1.59 -2.97
C ASP A 7 -28.47 -2.28 -2.04
N GLY A 8 -29.45 -2.94 -2.65
CA GLY A 8 -30.41 -3.83 -1.97
C GLY A 8 -30.08 -5.32 -2.13
N SER A 9 -28.83 -5.68 -2.47
CA SER A 9 -28.50 -7.07 -2.78
C SER A 9 -28.35 -7.94 -1.54
N TYR A 10 -29.02 -9.10 -1.54
CA TYR A 10 -28.82 -10.12 -0.51
C TYR A 10 -27.38 -10.63 -0.47
N LYS A 11 -26.67 -10.56 -1.62
CA LYS A 11 -25.25 -10.88 -1.70
C LYS A 11 -24.40 -9.99 -0.79
N THR A 12 -24.56 -8.66 -0.87
CA THR A 12 -23.81 -7.73 0.01
C THR A 12 -24.09 -8.01 1.48
N PHE A 13 -25.35 -8.27 1.84
CA PHE A 13 -25.70 -8.68 3.21
C PHE A 13 -24.93 -9.95 3.64
N CYS A 14 -24.95 -11.01 2.82
CA CYS A 14 -24.20 -12.24 3.09
C CYS A 14 -22.70 -12.00 3.22
N ASP A 15 -22.10 -11.21 2.33
CA ASP A 15 -20.66 -10.90 2.35
C ASP A 15 -20.27 -10.22 3.67
N ILE A 16 -21.09 -9.29 4.16
CA ILE A 16 -20.84 -8.57 5.43
C ILE A 16 -20.97 -9.51 6.63
N ILE A 17 -22.09 -10.21 6.78
CA ILE A 17 -22.34 -11.04 7.97
C ILE A 17 -21.40 -12.24 8.06
N THR A 18 -20.73 -12.61 6.97
CA THR A 18 -19.81 -13.75 6.91
C THR A 18 -18.34 -13.35 6.82
N ALA A 19 -18.00 -12.06 6.78
CA ALA A 19 -16.63 -11.57 6.62
C ALA A 19 -15.66 -12.15 7.68
N TYR A 20 -16.11 -12.29 8.93
CA TYR A 20 -15.30 -12.87 10.02
C TYR A 20 -14.84 -14.31 9.73
N ARG A 21 -15.60 -15.08 8.93
CA ARG A 21 -15.28 -16.47 8.60
C ARG A 21 -14.01 -16.56 7.75
N LEU A 22 -13.81 -15.59 6.85
CA LEU A 22 -12.60 -15.53 6.02
C LEU A 22 -11.36 -15.29 6.89
N ALA A 23 -11.44 -14.36 7.84
CA ALA A 23 -10.37 -14.11 8.81
C ALA A 23 -10.06 -15.37 9.64
N SER A 24 -11.10 -16.06 10.15
CA SER A 24 -10.94 -17.33 10.85
C SER A 24 -10.25 -18.40 10.00
N VAL A 25 -10.63 -18.56 8.74
CA VAL A 25 -10.00 -19.54 7.83
C VAL A 25 -8.52 -19.22 7.63
N MET A 26 -8.17 -17.96 7.39
CA MET A 26 -6.79 -17.53 7.20
C MET A 26 -5.93 -17.74 8.46
N MET A 27 -6.44 -17.35 9.64
CA MET A 27 -5.76 -17.59 10.92
C MET A 27 -5.53 -19.09 11.16
N GLN A 28 -6.50 -19.95 10.86
CA GLN A 28 -6.34 -21.40 11.04
C GLN A 28 -5.35 -22.01 10.03
N ALA A 29 -5.27 -21.50 8.80
CA ALA A 29 -4.26 -21.95 7.84
C ALA A 29 -2.83 -21.71 8.35
N VAL A 30 -2.61 -20.58 9.03
CA VAL A 30 -1.33 -20.23 9.66
C VAL A 30 -1.08 -21.06 10.93
N ARG A 31 -2.07 -21.15 11.84
CA ARG A 31 -1.94 -21.90 13.10
C ARG A 31 -1.69 -23.39 12.90
N LEU A 32 -2.34 -23.98 11.90
CA LEU A 32 -2.14 -25.38 11.50
C LEU A 32 -0.89 -25.58 10.62
N LYS A 33 -0.08 -24.52 10.44
CA LYS A 33 1.17 -24.52 9.66
C LYS A 33 1.01 -24.96 8.20
N ILE A 34 -0.19 -24.86 7.63
CA ILE A 34 -0.47 -25.34 6.28
C ILE A 34 0.40 -24.63 5.25
N ILE A 35 0.59 -23.31 5.43
CA ILE A 35 1.41 -22.49 4.53
C ILE A 35 2.88 -22.93 4.55
N ASP A 36 3.41 -23.22 5.74
CA ASP A 36 4.82 -23.58 5.93
C ASP A 36 5.09 -25.04 5.53
N ILE A 37 4.15 -25.96 5.81
CA ILE A 37 4.21 -27.36 5.38
C ILE A 37 4.18 -27.46 3.85
N ALA A 38 3.34 -26.66 3.18
CA ALA A 38 3.31 -26.60 1.72
C ALA A 38 4.66 -26.10 1.18
N GLY A 39 5.20 -25.02 1.77
CA GLY A 39 6.52 -24.51 1.46
C GLY A 39 6.72 -24.15 -0.01
N LYS A 40 7.98 -23.89 -0.41
CA LYS A 40 8.32 -23.49 -1.80
C LYS A 40 8.19 -24.63 -2.81
N ASN A 41 8.39 -25.88 -2.38
CA ASN A 41 8.41 -27.03 -3.28
C ASN A 41 7.02 -27.65 -3.49
N GLY A 42 6.03 -27.19 -2.71
CA GLY A 42 4.71 -27.79 -2.63
C GLY A 42 4.73 -29.17 -1.97
N CYS A 43 3.56 -29.66 -1.58
CA CYS A 43 3.42 -31.01 -1.06
C CYS A 43 2.05 -31.62 -1.38
N SER A 44 1.92 -32.93 -1.19
CA SER A 44 0.67 -33.63 -1.47
C SER A 44 -0.37 -33.36 -0.38
N GLU A 45 -1.64 -33.55 -0.71
CA GLU A 45 -2.75 -33.42 0.24
C GLU A 45 -2.56 -34.29 1.49
N ALA A 46 -2.10 -35.52 1.29
CA ALA A 46 -1.86 -36.46 2.38
C ALA A 46 -0.79 -35.94 3.37
N VAL A 47 0.26 -35.30 2.85
CA VAL A 47 1.31 -34.69 3.69
C VAL A 47 0.75 -33.50 4.47
N LEU A 48 -0.02 -32.63 3.84
CA LEU A 48 -0.65 -31.49 4.53
C LEU A 48 -1.52 -31.96 5.68
N ILE A 49 -2.45 -32.88 5.41
CA ILE A 49 -3.38 -33.42 6.42
C ILE A 49 -2.62 -34.08 7.58
N GLN A 50 -1.63 -34.93 7.27
CA GLN A 50 -0.86 -35.66 8.27
C GLN A 50 -0.05 -34.71 9.16
N GLN A 51 0.70 -33.77 8.56
CA GLN A 51 1.60 -32.90 9.31
C GLN A 51 0.87 -31.79 10.06
N SER A 52 -0.28 -31.33 9.56
CA SER A 52 -1.13 -30.36 10.26
C SER A 52 -2.00 -31.00 11.35
N GLY A 53 -1.99 -32.33 11.49
CA GLY A 53 -2.82 -33.06 12.44
C GLY A 53 -4.32 -32.99 12.16
N MET A 54 -4.73 -32.68 10.92
CA MET A 54 -6.15 -32.63 10.55
C MET A 54 -6.71 -34.04 10.36
N GLN A 55 -8.00 -34.20 10.66
CA GLN A 55 -8.75 -35.40 10.24
C GLN A 55 -8.88 -35.41 8.71
N THR A 56 -8.85 -36.58 8.09
CA THR A 56 -8.72 -36.68 6.63
C THR A 56 -9.88 -36.02 5.90
N ALA A 57 -11.13 -36.33 6.26
CA ALA A 57 -12.30 -35.79 5.55
C ALA A 57 -12.45 -34.28 5.76
N GLU A 58 -12.21 -33.78 6.96
CA GLU A 58 -12.28 -32.36 7.32
C GLU A 58 -11.13 -31.57 6.69
N GLY A 59 -9.92 -32.12 6.73
CA GLY A 59 -8.72 -31.54 6.14
C GLY A 59 -8.86 -31.37 4.64
N SER A 60 -9.32 -32.40 3.92
CA SER A 60 -9.60 -32.31 2.48
C SER A 60 -10.59 -31.18 2.15
N ARG A 61 -11.66 -31.02 2.94
CA ARG A 61 -12.65 -29.95 2.75
C ARG A 61 -12.05 -28.56 3.03
N PHE A 62 -11.19 -28.46 4.05
CA PHE A 62 -10.52 -27.22 4.39
C PHE A 62 -9.52 -26.81 3.30
N LEU A 63 -8.67 -27.73 2.85
CA LEU A 63 -7.72 -27.49 1.75
C LEU A 63 -8.42 -27.11 0.45
N ALA A 64 -9.55 -27.75 0.13
CA ALA A 64 -10.37 -27.37 -1.01
C ALA A 64 -10.89 -25.93 -0.91
N LEU A 65 -11.28 -25.47 0.27
CA LEU A 65 -11.66 -24.08 0.51
C LEU A 65 -10.46 -23.13 0.34
N LEU A 66 -9.29 -23.47 0.88
CA LEU A 66 -8.09 -22.64 0.73
C LEU A 66 -7.69 -22.45 -0.74
N LEU A 67 -7.87 -23.47 -1.58
CA LEU A 67 -7.70 -23.35 -3.04
C LEU A 67 -8.71 -22.38 -3.66
N LYS A 68 -9.99 -22.44 -3.24
CA LYS A 68 -11.04 -21.55 -3.76
C LYS A 68 -10.85 -20.10 -3.32
N LEU A 69 -10.26 -19.87 -2.15
CA LEU A 69 -9.93 -18.55 -1.63
C LEU A 69 -8.61 -17.99 -2.19
N GLY A 70 -7.84 -18.78 -2.94
CA GLY A 70 -6.52 -18.35 -3.45
C GLY A 70 -5.45 -18.24 -2.35
N ILE A 71 -5.65 -18.89 -1.21
CA ILE A 71 -4.63 -19.02 -0.14
C ILE A 71 -3.62 -20.10 -0.55
N LEU A 72 -4.12 -21.17 -1.17
CA LEU A 72 -3.29 -22.20 -1.81
C LEU A 72 -3.53 -22.22 -3.32
N GLU A 73 -2.58 -22.76 -4.04
CA GLU A 73 -2.64 -23.09 -5.46
C GLU A 73 -2.34 -24.59 -5.63
N LYS A 74 -2.82 -25.19 -6.72
CA LYS A 74 -2.60 -26.62 -7.01
C LYS A 74 -2.01 -26.80 -8.40
N TYR A 75 -0.86 -27.45 -8.50
CA TYR A 75 -0.19 -27.82 -9.75
C TYR A 75 0.29 -29.27 -9.70
N ALA A 76 -0.04 -30.07 -10.73
CA ALA A 76 0.36 -31.48 -10.83
C ALA A 76 0.17 -32.28 -9.52
N ASP A 77 -1.00 -32.14 -8.90
CA ASP A 77 -1.38 -32.76 -7.62
C ASP A 77 -0.65 -32.32 -6.35
N LEU A 78 0.23 -31.33 -6.46
CA LEU A 78 0.88 -30.69 -5.32
C LEU A 78 0.20 -29.36 -4.99
N PHE A 79 0.13 -29.07 -3.70
CA PHE A 79 -0.39 -27.84 -3.12
C PHE A 79 0.77 -26.89 -2.83
N TYR A 80 0.62 -25.64 -3.23
CA TYR A 80 1.58 -24.56 -3.03
C TYR A 80 0.90 -23.42 -2.28
N PRO A 81 1.60 -22.71 -1.39
CA PRO A 81 1.10 -21.43 -0.89
C PRO A 81 1.05 -20.44 -2.05
N SER A 82 -0.02 -19.66 -2.19
CA SER A 82 -0.10 -18.64 -3.25
C SER A 82 0.93 -17.52 -3.03
N HIS A 83 1.11 -16.62 -4.00
CA HIS A 83 2.00 -15.46 -3.82
C HIS A 83 1.62 -14.63 -2.57
N PHE A 84 0.32 -14.39 -2.36
CA PHE A 84 -0.19 -13.72 -1.17
C PHE A 84 0.23 -14.45 0.11
N SER A 85 0.05 -15.76 0.16
CA SER A 85 0.37 -16.55 1.35
C SER A 85 1.87 -16.68 1.60
N ARG A 86 2.69 -16.81 0.56
CA ARG A 86 4.15 -16.74 0.70
C ARG A 86 4.62 -15.40 1.24
N LYS A 87 4.00 -14.31 0.79
CA LYS A 87 4.38 -12.96 1.18
C LYS A 87 3.94 -12.61 2.61
N PHE A 88 2.70 -12.91 3.00
CA PHE A 88 2.15 -12.41 4.26
C PHE A 88 1.93 -13.48 5.33
N LEU A 89 1.83 -14.77 4.96
CA LEU A 89 1.42 -15.83 5.89
C LEU A 89 2.54 -16.82 6.24
N SER A 90 3.62 -16.88 5.46
CA SER A 90 4.73 -17.81 5.71
C SER A 90 5.65 -17.31 6.82
N GLU A 91 6.16 -18.21 7.67
CA GLU A 91 7.19 -17.88 8.66
C GLU A 91 8.55 -17.48 8.04
N TYR A 92 8.77 -17.83 6.77
CA TYR A 92 10.02 -17.55 6.05
C TYR A 92 9.97 -16.23 5.26
N SER A 93 8.91 -15.44 5.40
CA SER A 93 8.76 -14.17 4.69
C SER A 93 9.37 -13.02 5.48
N GLU A 94 10.22 -12.22 4.81
CA GLU A 94 10.70 -10.93 5.32
C GLU A 94 9.61 -9.85 5.41
N THR A 95 8.39 -10.14 4.93
CA THR A 95 7.24 -9.23 5.02
C THR A 95 6.02 -9.94 5.61
N GLY A 96 6.28 -10.97 6.41
CA GLY A 96 5.25 -11.73 7.12
C GLY A 96 4.37 -10.82 7.99
N GLN A 97 3.12 -11.19 8.16
CA GLN A 97 2.13 -10.47 8.98
C GLN A 97 1.51 -11.43 10.00
N ARG A 98 2.30 -12.36 10.54
CA ARG A 98 1.78 -13.44 11.40
C ARG A 98 1.48 -12.93 12.80
N HIS A 99 2.30 -12.03 13.34
CA HIS A 99 2.02 -11.39 14.61
C HIS A 99 0.81 -10.47 14.50
N VAL A 100 0.59 -9.82 13.35
CA VAL A 100 -0.66 -9.10 13.07
C VAL A 100 -1.88 -10.03 13.18
N LEU A 101 -1.81 -11.24 12.60
CA LEU A 101 -2.90 -12.22 12.69
C LEU A 101 -3.12 -12.73 14.12
N ASP A 102 -2.05 -12.98 14.86
CA ASP A 102 -2.14 -13.42 16.26
C ASP A 102 -2.71 -12.30 17.15
N PHE A 103 -2.34 -11.05 16.91
CA PHE A 103 -2.89 -9.90 17.62
C PHE A 103 -4.37 -9.66 17.30
N GLU A 104 -4.79 -9.87 16.05
CA GLU A 104 -6.19 -9.75 15.63
C GLU A 104 -7.13 -10.66 16.45
N GLN A 105 -6.64 -11.82 16.90
CA GLN A 105 -7.41 -12.70 17.78
C GLN A 105 -7.78 -12.02 19.11
N VAL A 106 -6.84 -11.25 19.67
CA VAL A 106 -7.07 -10.48 20.91
C VAL A 106 -8.06 -9.35 20.66
N LEU A 107 -7.98 -8.72 19.48
CA LEU A 107 -8.86 -7.63 19.09
C LEU A 107 -10.31 -8.09 18.88
N ILE A 108 -10.52 -9.27 18.28
CA ILE A 108 -11.87 -9.85 18.07
C ILE A 108 -12.67 -9.91 19.36
N ASP A 109 -12.03 -10.31 20.47
CA ASP A 109 -12.71 -10.39 21.77
C ASP A 109 -13.12 -9.01 22.28
N LYS A 110 -12.30 -7.98 22.06
CA LYS A 110 -12.64 -6.59 22.39
C LYS A 110 -13.77 -6.06 21.50
N TRP A 111 -13.78 -6.37 20.20
CA TRP A 111 -14.86 -5.97 19.28
C TRP A 111 -16.24 -6.53 19.68
N ASN A 112 -16.29 -7.69 20.33
CA ASN A 112 -17.55 -8.22 20.88
C ASN A 112 -18.16 -7.34 21.99
N THR A 113 -17.39 -6.41 22.55
CA THR A 113 -17.84 -5.45 23.59
C THR A 113 -18.35 -4.13 23.02
N LEU A 114 -18.35 -3.93 21.68
CA LEU A 114 -18.75 -2.67 21.05
C LEU A 114 -20.10 -2.13 21.56
N GLY A 115 -21.09 -3.01 21.74
CA GLY A 115 -22.41 -2.62 22.24
C GLY A 115 -22.38 -2.02 23.66
N ASP A 116 -21.43 -2.42 24.50
CA ASP A 116 -21.25 -1.89 25.85
C ASP A 116 -20.49 -0.57 25.82
N VAL A 117 -19.42 -0.47 25.01
CA VAL A 117 -18.67 0.78 24.79
C VAL A 117 -19.61 1.88 24.25
N LEU A 118 -20.51 1.56 23.31
CA LEU A 118 -21.48 2.52 22.78
C LEU A 118 -22.49 3.03 23.82
N ARG A 119 -22.86 2.19 24.80
CA ARG A 119 -23.84 2.57 25.83
C ARG A 119 -23.20 3.31 27.00
N GLN A 120 -21.98 2.94 27.37
CA GLN A 120 -21.37 3.37 28.61
C GLN A 120 -20.23 4.37 28.39
N GLY A 121 -19.62 4.40 27.20
CA GLY A 121 -18.52 5.29 26.83
C GLY A 121 -17.17 4.57 26.62
N GLN A 122 -16.24 5.29 25.99
CA GLN A 122 -14.85 4.86 25.79
C GLN A 122 -14.11 4.69 27.14
N GLY A 123 -13.11 3.80 27.18
CA GLY A 123 -12.22 3.64 28.33
C GLY A 123 -12.75 2.72 29.44
N ILE A 124 -13.93 2.12 29.28
CA ILE A 124 -14.55 1.26 30.30
C ILE A 124 -13.91 -0.13 30.42
N PRO A 125 -13.51 -0.80 29.33
CA PRO A 125 -12.73 -2.03 29.43
C PRO A 125 -11.26 -1.80 29.80
N ALA A 126 -10.78 -0.55 29.89
CA ALA A 126 -9.37 -0.20 29.72
C ALA A 126 -8.57 -0.08 31.02
N VAL A 127 -8.83 -0.92 32.03
CA VAL A 127 -7.90 -1.10 33.14
C VAL A 127 -7.25 -2.47 33.00
N ASP A 128 -6.28 -2.55 32.09
CA ASP A 128 -5.36 -3.68 32.06
C ASP A 128 -4.49 -3.61 33.32
N GLN A 129 -4.61 -4.60 34.21
CA GLN A 129 -3.65 -4.73 35.30
C GLN A 129 -2.29 -5.13 34.70
N PRO A 130 -1.16 -4.58 35.20
CA PRO A 130 0.18 -4.91 34.72
C PRO A 130 0.61 -6.31 35.20
N ASP A 131 -0.09 -7.33 34.74
CA ASP A 131 0.16 -8.74 35.00
C ASP A 131 1.00 -9.39 33.88
N GLU A 132 1.30 -10.68 34.01
CA GLU A 132 2.02 -11.43 32.97
C GLU A 132 1.25 -11.45 31.64
N GLY A 133 -0.08 -11.45 31.68
CA GLY A 133 -0.92 -11.37 30.50
C GLY A 133 -0.77 -10.04 29.75
N TYR A 134 -0.66 -8.92 30.48
CA TYR A 134 -0.41 -7.61 29.91
C TYR A 134 0.93 -7.56 29.18
N LYS A 135 2.02 -8.07 29.78
CA LYS A 135 3.34 -8.13 29.12
C LYS A 135 3.31 -8.95 27.84
N GLN A 136 2.61 -10.08 27.84
CA GLN A 136 2.44 -10.89 26.65
C GLN A 136 1.65 -10.17 25.55
N ARG A 137 0.55 -9.49 25.91
CA ARG A 137 -0.24 -8.67 24.96
C ARG A 137 0.58 -7.52 24.39
N LEU A 138 1.39 -6.86 25.22
CA LEU A 138 2.27 -5.77 24.80
C LEU A 138 3.33 -6.24 23.81
N GLY A 139 4.03 -7.35 24.10
CA GLY A 139 5.02 -7.90 23.17
C GLY A 139 4.42 -8.35 21.84
N LEU A 140 3.19 -8.89 21.87
CA LEU A 140 2.45 -9.24 20.66
C LEU A 140 2.04 -7.99 19.85
N PHE A 141 1.56 -6.94 20.53
CA PHE A 141 1.25 -5.66 19.92
C PHE A 141 2.49 -5.05 19.23
N GLN A 142 3.62 -4.97 19.93
CA GLN A 142 4.88 -4.44 19.38
C GLN A 142 5.30 -5.21 18.12
N SER A 143 5.25 -6.56 18.17
CA SER A 143 5.59 -7.40 17.02
C SER A 143 4.64 -7.19 15.84
N ALA A 144 3.32 -7.05 16.10
CA ALA A 144 2.34 -6.76 15.07
C ALA A 144 2.53 -5.38 14.44
N MET A 145 2.85 -4.36 15.26
CA MET A 145 3.10 -3.01 14.76
C MET A 145 4.39 -2.94 13.94
N HIS A 146 5.44 -3.66 14.34
CA HIS A 146 6.67 -3.81 13.56
C HIS A 146 6.37 -4.35 12.16
N GLU A 147 5.71 -5.51 12.07
CA GLU A 147 5.33 -6.15 10.80
C GLU A 147 4.51 -5.19 9.92
N ALA A 148 3.53 -4.49 10.50
CA ALA A 148 2.72 -3.52 9.75
C ALA A 148 3.56 -2.32 9.26
N ALA A 149 4.50 -1.83 10.10
CA ALA A 149 5.39 -0.73 9.77
C ALA A 149 6.35 -1.07 8.63
N GLU A 150 6.81 -2.33 8.50
CA GLU A 150 7.68 -2.76 7.38
C GLU A 150 7.03 -2.59 6.00
N ILE A 151 5.70 -2.67 5.92
CA ILE A 151 4.93 -2.41 4.69
C ILE A 151 4.68 -0.91 4.54
N ARG A 152 4.12 -0.28 5.57
CA ARG A 152 3.67 1.12 5.50
C ARG A 152 4.80 2.12 5.33
N SER A 153 5.96 1.88 5.95
CA SER A 153 7.14 2.72 5.76
C SER A 153 7.60 2.73 4.30
N LYS A 154 7.57 1.58 3.61
CA LYS A 154 7.88 1.49 2.17
C LYS A 154 6.88 2.28 1.34
N GLU A 155 5.59 2.17 1.65
CA GLU A 155 4.52 2.92 0.96
C GLU A 155 4.70 4.43 1.15
N LEU A 156 4.91 4.89 2.39
CA LEU A 156 5.12 6.30 2.71
C LEU A 156 6.30 6.88 1.92
N TRP A 157 7.49 6.29 2.07
CA TRP A 157 8.70 6.83 1.45
C TRP A 157 8.70 6.71 -0.07
N THR A 158 7.95 5.77 -0.63
CA THR A 158 7.75 5.66 -2.10
C THR A 158 6.82 6.74 -2.63
N ALA A 159 5.84 7.16 -1.82
CA ALA A 159 4.83 8.14 -2.21
C ALA A 159 5.29 9.59 -2.05
N LEU A 160 6.32 9.85 -1.24
CA LEU A 160 6.87 11.18 -1.05
C LEU A 160 7.52 11.75 -2.32
N PRO A 161 7.56 13.10 -2.44
CA PRO A 161 8.22 13.80 -3.54
C PRO A 161 9.75 13.63 -3.50
N ALA A 162 10.47 14.33 -4.39
CA ALA A 162 11.92 14.42 -4.33
C ALA A 162 12.38 14.97 -2.96
N ILE A 163 13.16 14.15 -2.24
CA ILE A 163 13.78 14.50 -0.97
C ILE A 163 15.22 14.93 -1.25
N PRO A 164 15.75 15.99 -0.59
CA PRO A 164 17.15 16.38 -0.73
C PRO A 164 18.11 15.21 -0.49
N GLU A 165 19.33 15.31 -1.01
CA GLU A 165 20.32 14.24 -0.87
C GLU A 165 20.85 14.06 0.56
N THR A 166 20.78 15.11 1.37
CA THR A 166 21.28 15.15 2.75
C THR A 166 20.34 15.99 3.62
N GLY A 167 20.24 15.65 4.89
CA GLY A 167 19.46 16.39 5.86
C GLY A 167 19.40 15.65 7.19
N LEU A 168 18.59 16.19 8.10
CA LEU A 168 18.23 15.55 9.36
C LEU A 168 16.73 15.22 9.32
N ILE A 169 16.40 13.95 9.53
CA ILE A 169 15.03 13.51 9.84
C ILE A 169 14.92 13.26 11.34
N ILE A 170 13.86 13.81 11.95
CA ILE A 170 13.47 13.53 13.34
C ILE A 170 12.13 12.80 13.31
N ASP A 171 12.07 11.60 13.89
CA ASP A 171 10.83 10.85 14.09
C ASP A 171 10.38 11.01 15.54
N MET A 172 9.22 11.66 15.74
CA MET A 172 8.66 11.99 17.04
C MET A 172 7.56 10.97 17.36
N GLY A 173 7.83 10.05 18.29
CA GLY A 173 7.07 8.80 18.45
C GLY A 173 7.60 7.70 17.52
N ALA A 174 8.93 7.52 17.52
CA ALA A 174 9.64 6.68 16.55
C ALA A 174 9.35 5.18 16.66
N GLY A 175 8.80 4.72 17.78
CA GLY A 175 8.62 3.29 18.04
C GLY A 175 9.95 2.53 17.95
N ASP A 176 9.93 1.42 17.23
CA ASP A 176 11.11 0.58 16.98
C ASP A 176 12.07 1.13 15.90
N GLY A 177 11.80 2.33 15.35
CA GLY A 177 12.62 2.97 14.34
C GLY A 177 12.46 2.42 12.92
N THR A 178 11.47 1.55 12.65
CA THR A 178 11.27 0.93 11.32
C THR A 178 11.14 1.97 10.20
N TYR A 179 10.42 3.07 10.42
CA TYR A 179 10.29 4.15 9.43
C TYR A 179 11.62 4.81 9.12
N LEU A 180 12.43 5.12 10.14
CA LEU A 180 13.76 5.70 9.98
C LEU A 180 14.73 4.75 9.27
N LEU A 181 14.72 3.46 9.60
CA LEU A 181 15.56 2.48 8.92
C LEU A 181 15.24 2.39 7.43
N GLU A 182 13.95 2.33 7.10
CA GLU A 182 13.47 2.26 5.73
C GLU A 182 13.72 3.57 4.96
N PHE A 183 13.76 4.72 5.66
CA PHE A 183 14.22 5.99 5.12
C PHE A 183 15.72 5.96 4.81
N LEU A 184 16.57 5.56 5.77
CA LEU A 184 18.03 5.54 5.63
C LEU A 184 18.50 4.55 4.54
N LYS A 185 17.80 3.43 4.33
CA LYS A 185 18.06 2.53 3.20
C LYS A 185 17.92 3.22 1.84
N ARG A 186 16.98 4.17 1.72
CA ARG A 186 16.78 4.96 0.49
C ARG A 186 17.71 6.18 0.42
N PHE A 187 17.99 6.80 1.56
CA PHE A 187 18.73 8.06 1.67
C PHE A 187 19.94 7.93 2.62
N PRO A 188 20.99 7.18 2.25
CA PRO A 188 22.07 6.77 3.16
C PRO A 188 22.99 7.90 3.64
N ARG A 189 22.86 9.11 3.10
CA ARG A 189 23.62 10.30 3.54
C ARG A 189 22.86 11.17 4.55
N TRP A 190 21.64 10.79 4.92
CA TRP A 190 20.88 11.50 5.93
C TRP A 190 21.28 11.10 7.34
N GLN A 191 21.05 12.01 8.27
CA GLN A 191 21.07 11.74 9.70
C GLN A 191 19.65 11.44 10.16
N ALA A 192 19.49 10.46 11.04
CA ALA A 192 18.22 10.11 11.67
C ALA A 192 18.29 10.28 13.19
N LEU A 193 17.21 10.82 13.75
CA LEU A 193 16.99 10.92 15.18
C LEU A 193 15.62 10.31 15.53
N ALA A 194 15.61 9.26 16.33
CA ALA A 194 14.42 8.70 16.95
C ALA A 194 14.16 9.37 18.29
N CYS A 195 12.94 9.87 18.49
CA CYS A 195 12.47 10.42 19.75
C CYS A 195 11.28 9.59 20.24
N ASP A 196 11.40 8.96 21.41
CA ASP A 196 10.34 8.20 22.06
C ASP A 196 10.68 8.03 23.56
N LEU A 197 9.84 7.32 24.31
CA LEU A 197 10.10 6.94 25.70
C LEU A 197 11.37 6.08 25.81
N GLU A 198 12.04 6.13 26.96
CA GLU A 198 13.30 5.42 27.23
C GLU A 198 13.20 3.93 26.89
N GLU A 199 12.15 3.28 27.39
CA GLU A 199 11.90 1.87 27.16
C GLU A 199 11.74 1.52 25.68
N VAL A 200 11.20 2.44 24.86
CA VAL A 200 11.00 2.25 23.42
C VAL A 200 12.29 2.49 22.66
N VAL A 201 12.95 3.63 22.86
CA VAL A 201 14.20 3.93 22.13
C VAL A 201 15.33 2.96 22.49
N SER A 202 15.28 2.33 23.68
CA SER A 202 16.23 1.29 24.08
C SER A 202 16.14 0.01 23.22
N GLU A 203 15.01 -0.21 22.52
CA GLU A 203 14.82 -1.34 21.60
C GLU A 203 15.46 -1.09 20.22
N ILE A 204 15.77 0.17 19.88
CA ILE A 204 16.42 0.54 18.62
C ILE A 204 17.91 0.20 18.69
N LYS A 205 18.30 -0.89 18.02
CA LYS A 205 19.68 -1.43 18.06
C LYS A 205 20.57 -0.94 16.90
N ASP A 206 20.00 -0.27 15.91
CA ASP A 206 20.76 0.16 14.74
C ASP A 206 21.50 1.46 15.00
N ASN A 207 22.84 1.41 14.96
CA ASN A 207 23.71 2.54 15.26
C ASN A 207 23.64 3.67 14.21
N SER A 208 22.95 3.48 13.07
CA SER A 208 22.70 4.55 12.11
C SER A 208 21.60 5.53 12.56
N ILE A 209 20.79 5.13 13.54
CA ILE A 209 19.76 5.97 14.16
C ILE A 209 20.29 6.49 15.49
N ASN A 210 20.35 7.83 15.62
CA ASN A 210 20.57 8.43 16.93
C ASN A 210 19.27 8.36 17.73
N THR A 211 19.35 8.14 19.04
CA THR A 211 18.18 8.07 19.91
C THR A 211 18.17 9.25 20.88
N HIS A 212 16.97 9.75 21.18
CA HIS A 212 16.73 10.73 22.22
C HIS A 212 15.51 10.30 23.03
N SER A 213 15.73 9.96 24.28
CA SER A 213 14.68 9.62 25.23
C SER A 213 13.91 10.87 25.64
N CYS A 214 12.62 10.92 25.36
CA CYS A 214 11.76 12.05 25.69
C CYS A 214 10.30 11.62 25.78
N ASN A 215 9.66 11.99 26.88
CA ASN A 215 8.21 11.95 26.94
C ASN A 215 7.62 13.21 26.30
N LEU A 216 7.20 13.11 25.03
CA LEU A 216 6.70 14.24 24.24
C LEU A 216 5.43 14.92 24.80
N ILE A 217 4.71 14.26 25.70
CA ILE A 217 3.55 14.85 26.39
C ILE A 217 3.92 15.47 27.75
N ASP A 218 5.09 15.15 28.32
CA ASP A 218 5.59 15.85 29.50
C ASP A 218 6.15 17.22 29.07
N PRO A 219 5.64 18.35 29.62
CA PRO A 219 6.06 19.66 29.17
C PRO A 219 7.56 19.94 29.34
N GLN A 220 8.17 19.42 30.41
CA GLN A 220 9.58 19.69 30.72
C GLN A 220 10.50 18.90 29.79
N ASP A 221 10.20 17.62 29.55
CA ASP A 221 10.94 16.79 28.60
C ASP A 221 10.80 17.35 27.18
N ALA A 222 9.57 17.70 26.78
CA ALA A 222 9.28 18.30 25.48
C ALA A 222 10.04 19.62 25.24
N ASP A 223 10.06 20.53 26.21
CA ASP A 223 10.79 21.80 26.11
C ASP A 223 12.30 21.60 26.00
N THR A 224 12.83 20.61 26.72
CA THR A 224 14.25 20.23 26.67
C THR A 224 14.61 19.64 25.30
N PHE A 225 13.75 18.77 24.77
CA PHE A 225 13.91 18.20 23.43
C PHE A 225 13.86 19.27 22.35
N ALA A 226 12.85 20.15 22.39
CA ALA A 226 12.68 21.26 21.45
C ALA A 226 13.89 22.19 21.46
N SER A 227 14.37 22.57 22.65
CA SER A 227 15.53 23.44 22.81
C SER A 227 16.82 22.80 22.27
N SER A 228 16.98 21.48 22.43
CA SER A 228 18.15 20.75 21.97
C SER A 228 18.20 20.59 20.45
N HIS A 229 17.06 20.61 19.77
CA HIS A 229 16.94 20.36 18.33
C HIS A 229 16.35 21.53 17.53
N ARG A 230 16.26 22.71 18.14
CA ARG A 230 15.67 23.92 17.56
C ARG A 230 16.23 24.22 16.15
N ASP A 231 15.33 24.39 15.19
CA ASP A 231 15.63 24.73 13.79
C ASP A 231 16.65 23.80 13.10
N LYS A 232 16.72 22.51 13.47
CA LYS A 232 17.67 21.54 12.87
C LYS A 232 17.03 20.61 11.84
N ALA A 233 15.79 20.19 12.05
CA ALA A 233 15.17 19.12 11.27
C ALA A 233 14.79 19.60 9.87
N SER A 234 15.23 18.86 8.86
CA SER A 234 14.77 19.04 7.47
C SER A 234 13.45 18.31 7.22
N ILE A 235 13.27 17.17 7.89
CA ILE A 235 12.01 16.43 7.95
C ILE A 235 11.67 16.15 9.40
N VAL A 236 10.42 16.37 9.79
CA VAL A 236 9.85 15.85 11.03
C VAL A 236 8.77 14.84 10.66
N LEU A 237 8.81 13.65 11.25
CA LEU A 237 7.81 12.60 11.06
C LEU A 237 7.00 12.42 12.35
N LEU A 238 5.69 12.31 12.18
CA LEU A 238 4.72 11.87 13.17
C LEU A 238 3.92 10.73 12.53
N SER A 239 4.29 9.48 12.79
CA SER A 239 3.69 8.31 12.12
C SER A 239 2.95 7.40 13.08
N ASN A 240 1.63 7.27 12.94
CA ASN A 240 0.75 6.52 13.84
C ASN A 240 0.83 7.02 15.30
N VAL A 241 0.87 8.35 15.46
CA VAL A 241 1.10 9.00 16.77
C VAL A 241 -0.10 9.84 17.18
N ILE A 242 -0.66 10.63 16.26
CA ILE A 242 -1.66 11.64 16.65
C ILE A 242 -2.95 11.00 17.14
N HIS A 243 -3.30 9.80 16.68
CA HIS A 243 -4.50 9.11 17.12
C HIS A 243 -4.46 8.62 18.58
N CYS A 244 -3.29 8.63 19.21
CA CYS A 244 -3.10 8.22 20.60
C CYS A 244 -3.44 9.33 21.60
N TYR A 245 -3.51 10.59 21.15
CA TYR A 245 -3.54 11.76 22.02
C TYR A 245 -4.80 12.59 21.84
N SER A 246 -5.07 13.46 22.81
CA SER A 246 -6.14 14.44 22.78
C SER A 246 -5.80 15.63 21.86
N PRO A 247 -6.80 16.46 21.46
CA PRO A 247 -6.54 17.64 20.64
C PRO A 247 -5.51 18.60 21.27
N GLN A 248 -5.56 18.79 22.59
CA GLN A 248 -4.63 19.69 23.29
C GLN A 248 -3.20 19.15 23.29
N GLU A 249 -3.03 17.85 23.48
CA GLU A 249 -1.73 17.18 23.40
C GLU A 249 -1.17 17.21 21.97
N ASN A 250 -2.00 16.95 20.96
CA ASN A 250 -1.61 17.05 19.55
C ASN A 250 -1.24 18.49 19.15
N GLN A 251 -1.97 19.50 19.63
CA GLN A 251 -1.59 20.91 19.41
C GLN A 251 -0.21 21.21 19.97
N ARG A 252 0.12 20.68 21.16
CA ARG A 252 1.44 20.82 21.76
C ARG A 252 2.50 20.07 20.96
N LEU A 253 2.21 18.86 20.51
CA LEU A 253 3.08 18.04 19.67
C LEU A 253 3.45 18.74 18.36
N PHE A 254 2.47 19.32 17.66
CA PHE A 254 2.72 20.12 16.44
C PHE A 254 3.51 21.39 16.74
N SER A 255 3.34 22.00 17.91
CA SER A 255 4.14 23.16 18.32
C SER A 255 5.61 22.77 18.53
N ILE A 256 5.89 21.63 19.16
CA ILE A 256 7.25 21.08 19.30
C ILE A 256 7.84 20.78 17.92
N ALA A 257 7.07 20.12 17.04
CA ALA A 257 7.49 19.83 15.67
C ALA A 257 7.86 21.13 14.92
N SER A 258 7.09 22.20 15.10
CA SER A 258 7.41 23.53 14.58
C SER A 258 8.75 24.03 15.12
N GLU A 259 9.01 23.95 16.42
CA GLU A 259 10.24 24.47 17.02
C GLU A 259 11.52 23.75 16.55
N VAL A 260 11.45 22.43 16.35
CA VAL A 260 12.61 21.63 15.90
C VAL A 260 12.83 21.71 14.39
N MET A 261 11.80 22.02 13.62
CA MET A 261 11.85 22.05 12.17
C MET A 261 12.42 23.37 11.63
N ARG A 262 13.30 23.25 10.63
CA ARG A 262 13.81 24.40 9.87
C ARG A 262 12.69 25.13 9.14
N ASN A 263 12.92 26.39 8.78
CA ASN A 263 11.97 27.19 8.00
C ASN A 263 11.62 26.60 6.62
N ASP A 264 12.54 25.88 5.99
CA ASP A 264 12.37 25.18 4.70
C ASP A 264 12.03 23.70 4.87
N GLY A 265 11.77 23.25 6.10
CA GLY A 265 11.52 21.84 6.42
C GLY A 265 10.11 21.37 6.08
N LEU A 266 9.94 20.05 6.13
CA LEU A 266 8.70 19.35 5.89
C LEU A 266 8.26 18.57 7.14
N LEU A 267 7.06 18.84 7.64
CA LEU A 267 6.40 17.99 8.64
C LEU A 267 5.51 16.98 7.91
N ILE A 268 5.62 15.71 8.28
CA ILE A 268 4.84 14.60 7.74
C ILE A 268 4.02 14.01 8.87
N VAL A 269 2.70 14.15 8.79
CA VAL A 269 1.76 13.48 9.69
C VAL A 269 1.19 12.27 8.95
N HIS A 270 1.69 11.08 9.26
CA HIS A 270 1.24 9.83 8.68
C HIS A 270 0.31 9.12 9.64
N ASP A 271 -0.97 8.99 9.29
CA ASP A 271 -1.97 8.36 10.16
C ASP A 271 -3.20 7.87 9.37
N PHE A 272 -4.18 7.29 10.08
CA PHE A 272 -5.53 7.08 9.60
C PHE A 272 -6.42 8.26 9.96
N PHE A 273 -7.21 8.71 8.99
CA PHE A 273 -8.09 9.86 9.14
C PHE A 273 -9.55 9.43 9.01
N SER A 274 -10.41 9.90 9.92
CA SER A 274 -11.79 9.44 10.06
C SER A 274 -12.66 9.77 8.84
N ASP A 275 -12.33 10.84 8.12
CA ASP A 275 -12.98 11.32 6.91
C ASP A 275 -12.26 10.90 5.61
N GLY A 276 -11.07 10.29 5.70
CA GLY A 276 -10.29 9.96 4.51
C GLY A 276 -10.84 8.80 3.70
N ASN A 277 -11.19 7.70 4.36
CA ASN A 277 -11.87 6.58 3.71
C ASN A 277 -12.63 5.73 4.73
N SER A 278 -13.35 4.70 4.25
CA SER A 278 -14.11 3.82 5.15
C SER A 278 -13.24 3.02 6.11
N PHE A 279 -11.95 2.83 5.79
CA PHE A 279 -11.03 2.16 6.69
C PHE A 279 -10.67 3.08 7.85
N GLY A 280 -10.31 4.33 7.59
CA GLY A 280 -10.02 5.32 8.63
C GLY A 280 -11.21 5.58 9.56
N ALA A 281 -12.44 5.65 9.01
CA ALA A 281 -13.65 5.73 9.82
C ALA A 281 -13.86 4.49 10.74
N MET A 282 -13.54 3.30 10.24
CA MET A 282 -13.58 2.07 11.05
C MET A 282 -12.44 2.05 12.08
N TYR A 283 -11.28 2.60 11.73
CA TYR A 283 -10.12 2.69 12.60
C TYR A 283 -10.37 3.67 13.76
N ASP A 284 -11.18 4.72 13.58
CA ASP A 284 -11.64 5.58 14.68
C ASP A 284 -12.40 4.76 15.73
N LEU A 285 -13.35 3.94 15.29
CA LEU A 285 -14.09 3.04 16.16
C LEU A 285 -13.17 1.98 16.79
N HIS A 286 -12.17 1.52 16.04
CA HIS A 286 -11.14 0.63 16.54
C HIS A 286 -10.38 1.27 17.71
N MET A 287 -9.96 2.53 17.57
CA MET A 287 -9.30 3.28 18.64
C MET A 287 -10.23 3.45 19.85
N MET A 288 -11.51 3.76 19.62
CA MET A 288 -12.51 3.87 20.69
C MET A 288 -12.71 2.57 21.48
N ILE A 289 -12.68 1.41 20.82
CA ILE A 289 -12.82 0.11 21.50
C ILE A 289 -11.55 -0.25 22.28
N ASN A 290 -10.37 0.07 21.74
CA ASN A 290 -9.11 -0.52 22.18
C ASN A 290 -8.28 0.38 23.11
N THR A 291 -8.63 1.67 23.24
CA THR A 291 -7.84 2.65 24.00
C THR A 291 -8.71 3.51 24.91
N TYR A 292 -8.07 4.17 25.89
CA TYR A 292 -8.77 4.99 26.88
C TYR A 292 -9.32 6.31 26.30
N ASN A 293 -8.54 6.99 25.44
CA ASN A 293 -8.88 8.29 24.84
C ASN A 293 -8.47 8.40 23.36
N GLY A 294 -8.00 7.32 22.74
CA GLY A 294 -7.54 7.34 21.35
C GLY A 294 -8.70 7.49 20.37
N ARG A 295 -8.42 8.19 19.27
CA ARG A 295 -9.39 8.54 18.22
C ARG A 295 -8.66 8.86 16.93
N CYS A 296 -9.32 8.69 15.79
CA CYS A 296 -8.81 9.22 14.53
C CYS A 296 -9.32 10.64 14.31
N TYR A 297 -8.44 11.50 13.82
CA TYR A 297 -8.78 12.87 13.48
C TYR A 297 -9.25 12.98 12.03
N SER A 298 -10.08 13.97 11.74
CA SER A 298 -10.37 14.36 10.37
C SER A 298 -9.21 15.17 9.77
N PHE A 299 -9.18 15.30 8.45
CA PHE A 299 -8.21 16.17 7.79
C PHE A 299 -8.40 17.64 8.17
N ASP A 300 -9.66 18.08 8.30
CA ASP A 300 -9.99 19.46 8.66
C ASP A 300 -9.51 19.78 10.08
N GLU A 301 -9.81 18.93 11.07
CA GLU A 301 -9.32 19.09 12.45
C GLU A 301 -7.78 19.13 12.50
N THR A 302 -7.12 18.22 11.77
CA THR A 302 -5.66 18.13 11.76
C THR A 302 -5.03 19.34 11.08
N THR A 303 -5.60 19.79 9.96
CA THR A 303 -5.12 20.97 9.22
C THR A 303 -5.29 22.25 10.04
N GLU A 304 -6.38 22.39 10.80
CA GLU A 304 -6.59 23.52 11.70
C GLU A 304 -5.53 23.54 12.80
N MET A 305 -5.28 22.42 13.48
CA MET A 305 -4.23 22.32 14.50
C MET A 305 -2.84 22.63 13.94
N LEU A 306 -2.51 22.11 12.75
CA LEU A 306 -1.25 22.38 12.06
C LEU A 306 -1.09 23.87 11.71
N LYS A 307 -2.15 24.50 11.21
CA LYS A 307 -2.15 25.93 10.88
C LYS A 307 -1.88 26.78 12.12
N ASP A 308 -2.52 26.46 13.23
CA ASP A 308 -2.32 27.16 14.52
C ASP A 308 -0.91 26.94 15.08
N SER A 309 -0.25 25.85 14.72
CA SER A 309 1.17 25.57 15.05
C SER A 309 2.18 26.12 14.03
N GLY A 310 1.73 26.96 13.09
CA GLY A 310 2.61 27.66 12.14
C GLY A 310 2.86 26.92 10.83
N PHE A 311 2.01 25.95 10.46
CA PHE A 311 2.05 25.25 9.18
C PHE A 311 0.81 25.60 8.34
N PRO A 312 0.77 26.79 7.70
CA PRO A 312 -0.41 27.25 6.97
C PRO A 312 -0.66 26.52 5.63
N HIS A 313 0.27 25.67 5.20
CA HIS A 313 0.21 24.96 3.92
C HIS A 313 0.25 23.45 4.15
N THR A 314 -0.83 22.76 3.77
CA THR A 314 -0.96 21.31 3.88
C THR A 314 -1.37 20.67 2.56
N SER A 315 -0.79 19.51 2.26
CA SER A 315 -1.20 18.64 1.15
C SER A 315 -1.29 17.20 1.62
N MET A 316 -2.15 16.40 0.97
CA MET A 316 -2.48 15.06 1.43
C MET A 316 -2.10 14.01 0.38
N ILE A 317 -1.61 12.87 0.87
CA ILE A 317 -1.30 11.68 0.09
C ILE A 317 -2.09 10.50 0.65
N GLU A 318 -2.90 9.83 -0.17
CA GLU A 318 -3.45 8.52 0.17
C GLU A 318 -2.43 7.42 -0.15
N LEU A 319 -2.21 6.51 0.80
CA LEU A 319 -1.28 5.37 0.69
C LEU A 319 -2.03 4.07 0.38
N GLN A 320 -1.32 3.05 -0.09
CA GLN A 320 -1.94 1.81 -0.58
C GLN A 320 -2.64 1.01 0.52
N SER A 321 -2.15 1.08 1.75
CA SER A 321 -2.72 0.41 2.93
C SER A 321 -3.75 1.25 3.70
N TYR A 322 -4.42 2.17 3.00
CA TYR A 322 -5.52 3.04 3.47
C TYR A 322 -5.15 4.13 4.48
N SER A 323 -3.89 4.22 4.92
CA SER A 323 -3.38 5.37 5.68
C SER A 323 -3.13 6.55 4.75
N HIS A 324 -2.89 7.72 5.34
CA HIS A 324 -2.58 8.94 4.59
C HIS A 324 -1.37 9.63 5.19
N ALA A 325 -0.65 10.39 4.37
CA ALA A 325 0.38 11.32 4.81
C ALA A 325 -0.07 12.75 4.52
N LEU A 326 -0.23 13.55 5.58
CA LEU A 326 -0.45 14.98 5.50
C LEU A 326 0.91 15.69 5.57
N LEU A 327 1.27 16.35 4.48
CA LEU A 327 2.51 17.09 4.32
C LEU A 327 2.27 18.55 4.68
N ALA A 328 2.94 19.04 5.72
CA ALA A 328 2.73 20.36 6.28
C ALA A 328 4.01 21.21 6.21
N THR A 329 3.88 22.46 5.76
CA THR A 329 5.02 23.37 5.53
C THR A 329 4.71 24.80 5.97
N ARG A 330 5.78 25.56 6.27
CA ARG A 330 5.70 27.00 6.62
C ARG A 330 5.56 27.90 5.40
N GLN A 331 6.24 27.52 4.32
CA GLN A 331 6.25 28.24 3.05
C GLN A 331 5.47 27.43 2.02
N PRO A 332 4.74 28.08 1.09
CA PRO A 332 3.98 27.36 0.09
C PRO A 332 4.91 26.51 -0.78
N GLN A 333 4.73 25.19 -0.77
CA GLN A 333 5.41 24.29 -1.69
C GLN A 333 4.73 24.36 -3.07
N THR A 334 5.04 25.39 -3.86
CA THR A 334 4.56 25.52 -5.24
C THR A 334 4.92 24.33 -6.13
N GLU A 335 5.91 23.51 -5.76
CA GLU A 335 6.34 22.35 -6.54
C GLU A 335 5.65 21.03 -6.18
N LEU A 336 5.00 20.86 -5.03
CA LEU A 336 4.35 19.57 -4.70
C LEU A 336 2.90 19.52 -5.17
N GLU A 337 2.11 20.50 -4.75
CA GLU A 337 0.66 20.56 -4.97
C GLU A 337 0.30 20.83 -6.44
N LYS A 338 1.20 21.48 -7.18
CA LYS A 338 1.02 21.79 -8.60
C LYS A 338 1.80 20.86 -9.51
N ASN A 339 2.58 19.91 -9.00
CA ASN A 339 3.30 19.00 -9.88
C ASN A 339 2.31 18.00 -10.47
N PRO A 340 1.94 18.17 -11.76
CA PRO A 340 0.88 17.38 -12.35
C PRO A 340 1.28 15.90 -12.46
N VAL A 341 2.58 15.62 -12.35
CA VAL A 341 3.19 14.30 -12.34
C VAL A 341 2.99 13.57 -11.03
N PHE A 342 3.16 14.30 -9.94
CA PHE A 342 2.98 13.76 -8.60
C PHE A 342 1.54 13.31 -8.40
N LEU A 343 0.58 14.15 -8.79
CA LEU A 343 -0.85 13.83 -8.72
C LEU A 343 -1.24 12.63 -9.60
N LEU A 344 -0.70 12.54 -10.83
CA LEU A 344 -0.97 11.39 -11.70
C LEU A 344 -0.36 10.09 -11.18
N ARG A 345 0.86 10.16 -10.64
CA ARG A 345 1.51 9.01 -10.01
C ARG A 345 0.67 8.52 -8.83
N GLN A 346 0.25 9.40 -7.94
CA GLN A 346 -0.63 9.05 -6.81
C GLN A 346 -1.92 8.42 -7.29
N LYS A 347 -2.56 9.00 -8.30
CA LYS A 347 -3.79 8.46 -8.90
C LYS A 347 -3.60 7.03 -9.39
N ALA A 348 -2.49 6.75 -10.07
CA ALA A 348 -2.18 5.41 -10.52
C ALA A 348 -1.99 4.45 -9.32
N LEU A 349 -1.21 4.86 -8.31
CA LEU A 349 -1.00 4.02 -7.12
C LEU A 349 -2.31 3.75 -6.37
N SER A 350 -3.19 4.74 -6.23
CA SER A 350 -4.50 4.61 -5.57
C SER A 350 -5.48 3.71 -6.34
N LEU A 351 -5.34 3.62 -7.68
CA LEU A 351 -6.06 2.65 -8.50
C LEU A 351 -5.50 1.22 -8.37
N GLY A 352 -4.40 1.04 -7.64
CA GLY A 352 -3.79 -0.25 -7.36
C GLY A 352 -2.82 -0.73 -8.44
N PHE A 353 -2.14 0.20 -9.12
CA PHE A 353 -0.86 -0.07 -9.78
C PHE A 353 0.24 -0.07 -8.72
N PHE A 354 1.19 -1.01 -8.78
CA PHE A 354 2.26 -1.08 -7.79
C PHE A 354 3.46 -0.21 -8.18
N GLU A 355 3.56 0.20 -9.45
CA GLU A 355 4.51 1.22 -9.91
C GLU A 355 3.86 2.21 -10.87
N ALA A 356 4.34 3.45 -10.82
CA ALA A 356 4.03 4.49 -11.77
C ALA A 356 5.26 5.41 -11.93
N ARG A 357 5.71 5.62 -13.17
CA ARG A 357 6.92 6.40 -13.51
C ARG A 357 6.64 7.33 -14.67
N GLU A 358 6.92 8.63 -14.49
CA GLU A 358 6.95 9.58 -15.60
C GLU A 358 8.18 9.32 -16.47
N ILE A 359 7.97 9.40 -17.78
CA ILE A 359 9.02 9.28 -18.77
C ILE A 359 8.79 10.27 -19.92
N ALA A 360 9.87 10.58 -20.64
CA ALA A 360 9.75 11.23 -21.94
C ALA A 360 9.32 10.18 -22.98
N PRO A 361 8.30 10.44 -23.83
CA PRO A 361 7.89 9.48 -24.87
C PRO A 361 9.01 9.03 -25.80
N SER A 362 10.05 9.86 -25.98
CA SER A 362 11.22 9.57 -26.81
C SER A 362 12.08 8.39 -26.33
N ILE A 363 11.93 7.92 -25.09
CA ILE A 363 12.68 6.74 -24.61
C ILE A 363 12.01 5.42 -25.02
N ILE A 364 10.74 5.46 -25.45
CA ILE A 364 9.98 4.28 -25.82
C ILE A 364 10.51 3.77 -27.16
N ARG A 365 11.07 2.56 -27.15
CA ARG A 365 11.62 1.93 -28.35
C ARG A 365 10.54 1.13 -29.06
N VAL A 366 10.33 1.43 -30.34
CA VAL A 366 9.47 0.66 -31.24
C VAL A 366 10.37 -0.11 -32.19
N GLU A 367 10.21 -1.43 -32.21
CA GLU A 367 11.21 -2.33 -32.81
C GLU A 367 10.53 -3.37 -33.72
N PRO A 368 11.04 -3.61 -34.95
CA PRO A 368 10.44 -4.55 -35.90
C PRO A 368 10.32 -5.98 -35.37
N TRP A 369 11.24 -6.40 -34.50
CA TRP A 369 11.25 -7.76 -33.95
C TRP A 369 10.04 -8.04 -33.06
N VAL A 370 9.49 -7.02 -32.39
CA VAL A 370 8.33 -7.16 -31.50
C VAL A 370 7.11 -7.59 -32.33
N LYS A 371 6.91 -6.95 -33.48
CA LYS A 371 5.87 -7.31 -34.45
C LYS A 371 6.04 -8.74 -34.96
N ALA A 372 7.28 -9.16 -35.26
CA ALA A 372 7.57 -10.53 -35.66
C ALA A 372 7.22 -11.54 -34.53
N LYS A 373 7.54 -11.21 -33.28
CA LYS A 373 7.15 -12.00 -32.10
C LYS A 373 5.62 -12.11 -31.95
N CYS A 374 4.87 -11.04 -32.22
CA CYS A 374 3.41 -11.11 -32.27
C CYS A 374 2.95 -12.07 -33.38
N GLN A 375 3.44 -11.89 -34.61
CA GLN A 375 2.97 -12.65 -35.78
C GLN A 375 3.29 -14.15 -35.71
N TYR A 376 4.48 -14.50 -35.23
CA TYR A 376 4.97 -15.87 -35.29
C TYR A 376 5.01 -16.58 -33.92
N GLY A 377 4.82 -15.85 -32.81
CA GLY A 377 4.96 -16.38 -31.45
C GLY A 377 3.75 -16.21 -30.54
N CYS A 378 2.73 -15.43 -30.92
CA CYS A 378 1.57 -15.17 -30.07
C CYS A 378 0.33 -15.96 -30.52
N MET A 379 -0.26 -16.73 -29.61
CA MET A 379 -1.48 -17.50 -29.89
C MET A 379 -2.74 -16.65 -30.16
N PHE A 380 -2.68 -15.34 -29.87
CA PHE A 380 -3.77 -14.38 -30.05
C PHE A 380 -3.65 -13.52 -31.32
N TYR A 381 -2.55 -13.66 -32.08
CA TYR A 381 -2.37 -12.93 -33.34
C TYR A 381 -3.53 -13.19 -34.31
N GLY A 382 -4.09 -12.13 -34.89
CA GLY A 382 -5.26 -12.19 -35.78
C GLY A 382 -6.59 -12.59 -35.12
N LYS A 383 -6.62 -12.90 -33.81
CA LYS A 383 -7.83 -13.40 -33.12
C LYS A 383 -8.56 -12.36 -32.27
N LYS A 384 -7.89 -11.27 -31.92
CA LYS A 384 -8.46 -10.20 -31.08
C LYS A 384 -8.38 -8.88 -31.84
N TRP A 385 -9.44 -8.08 -31.75
CA TRP A 385 -9.49 -6.72 -32.33
C TRP A 385 -8.46 -5.73 -31.77
N SER A 386 -7.78 -6.07 -30.66
CA SER A 386 -6.69 -5.29 -30.04
C SER A 386 -5.30 -5.75 -30.47
N CYS A 387 -5.21 -6.79 -31.30
CA CYS A 387 -3.97 -7.35 -31.80
C CYS A 387 -3.83 -7.09 -33.31
N PRO A 388 -2.62 -7.18 -33.87
CA PRO A 388 -2.45 -7.04 -35.31
C PRO A 388 -3.18 -8.18 -36.05
N PRO A 389 -3.70 -7.94 -37.27
CA PRO A 389 -3.59 -6.69 -38.05
C PRO A 389 -4.64 -5.62 -37.72
N HIS A 390 -5.48 -5.83 -36.70
CA HIS A 390 -6.60 -4.93 -36.37
C HIS A 390 -6.23 -3.76 -35.44
N SER A 391 -5.07 -3.84 -34.80
CA SER A 391 -4.53 -2.81 -33.90
C SER A 391 -3.71 -1.75 -34.64
N MET A 392 -3.37 -0.68 -33.92
CA MET A 392 -2.42 0.34 -34.38
C MET A 392 -1.07 -0.30 -34.75
N GLY A 393 -0.50 0.10 -35.89
CA GLY A 393 0.81 -0.36 -36.33
C GLY A 393 1.96 0.42 -35.69
N ALA A 394 3.17 -0.12 -35.78
CA ALA A 394 4.41 0.48 -35.26
C ALA A 394 4.62 1.92 -35.74
N ASP A 395 4.57 2.16 -37.04
CA ASP A 395 4.80 3.48 -37.64
C ASP A 395 3.78 4.53 -37.15
N ASP A 396 2.53 4.14 -36.94
CA ASP A 396 1.49 5.03 -36.44
C ASP A 396 1.64 5.29 -34.94
N PHE A 397 2.11 4.29 -34.19
CA PHE A 397 2.43 4.45 -32.78
C PHE A 397 3.62 5.39 -32.59
N GLU A 398 4.70 5.27 -33.37
CA GLU A 398 5.83 6.21 -33.33
C GLU A 398 5.40 7.66 -33.61
N LYS A 399 4.58 7.87 -34.65
CA LYS A 399 4.02 9.21 -34.94
C LYS A 399 3.16 9.73 -33.80
N LEU A 400 2.37 8.85 -33.18
CA LEU A 400 1.55 9.22 -32.03
C LEU A 400 2.42 9.63 -30.85
N LEU A 401 3.48 8.88 -30.52
CA LEU A 401 4.41 9.24 -29.45
C LEU A 401 5.02 10.63 -29.65
N GLY A 402 5.33 11.01 -30.90
CA GLY A 402 5.80 12.36 -31.25
C GLY A 402 4.79 13.48 -31.01
N CYS A 403 3.52 13.16 -30.77
CA CYS A 403 2.47 14.13 -30.42
C CYS A 403 2.38 14.43 -28.93
N TYR A 404 3.24 13.84 -28.08
CA TYR A 404 3.22 13.97 -26.63
C TYR A 404 4.57 14.45 -26.09
N SER A 405 4.52 15.26 -25.03
CA SER A 405 5.71 15.66 -24.27
C SER A 405 5.96 14.77 -23.04
N LYS A 406 4.94 14.07 -22.56
CA LYS A 406 4.97 13.26 -21.34
C LYS A 406 4.24 11.94 -21.50
N ALA A 407 4.75 10.92 -20.81
CA ALA A 407 4.06 9.66 -20.64
C ALA A 407 4.30 9.09 -19.23
N PHE A 408 3.41 8.19 -18.81
CA PHE A 408 3.53 7.45 -17.57
C PHE A 408 3.54 5.96 -17.87
N VAL A 409 4.55 5.27 -17.37
CA VAL A 409 4.60 3.82 -17.34
C VAL A 409 4.01 3.36 -16.01
N VAL A 410 3.01 2.49 -16.06
CA VAL A 410 2.40 1.88 -14.88
C VAL A 410 2.61 0.38 -14.90
N ALA A 411 2.88 -0.22 -13.74
CA ALA A 411 3.00 -1.66 -13.60
C ALA A 411 1.87 -2.22 -12.74
N GLY A 412 1.32 -3.34 -13.20
CA GLY A 412 0.28 -4.07 -12.50
C GLY A 412 0.46 -5.58 -12.64
N GLN A 413 -0.47 -6.31 -12.05
CA GLN A 413 -0.41 -7.75 -11.92
C GLN A 413 -1.75 -8.38 -12.31
N PRO A 414 -1.82 -9.71 -12.48
CA PRO A 414 -3.07 -10.40 -12.77
C PRO A 414 -4.11 -10.21 -11.66
N PRO A 415 -5.41 -10.28 -11.98
CA PRO A 415 -5.99 -10.62 -13.30
C PRO A 415 -5.89 -9.51 -14.37
N LEU A 416 -5.68 -9.89 -15.63
CA LEU A 416 -5.51 -8.95 -16.76
C LEU A 416 -6.74 -8.04 -16.97
N ARG A 417 -7.94 -8.54 -16.67
CA ARG A 417 -9.18 -7.78 -16.78
C ARG A 417 -9.24 -6.60 -15.82
N GLU A 418 -8.81 -6.81 -14.59
CA GLU A 418 -8.76 -5.75 -13.57
C GLU A 418 -7.68 -4.73 -13.91
N PHE A 419 -6.51 -5.19 -14.37
CA PHE A 419 -5.46 -4.29 -14.87
C PHE A 419 -5.96 -3.38 -15.99
N GLN A 420 -6.68 -3.93 -16.98
CA GLN A 420 -7.28 -3.16 -18.08
C GLN A 420 -8.38 -2.20 -17.60
N GLN A 421 -9.17 -2.57 -16.59
CA GLN A 421 -10.16 -1.68 -15.96
C GLN A 421 -9.50 -0.49 -15.26
N LYS A 422 -8.44 -0.74 -14.48
CA LYS A 422 -7.67 0.30 -13.78
C LYS A 422 -7.04 1.28 -14.76
N LEU A 423 -6.53 0.79 -15.90
CA LEU A 423 -5.96 1.63 -16.95
C LEU A 423 -7.00 2.58 -17.57
N LEU A 424 -8.19 2.08 -17.88
CA LEU A 424 -9.26 2.93 -18.42
C LEU A 424 -9.75 3.96 -17.40
N GLU A 425 -9.82 3.59 -16.11
CA GLU A 425 -10.16 4.55 -15.07
C GLU A 425 -9.07 5.62 -14.91
N LEU A 426 -7.79 5.23 -14.98
CA LEU A 426 -6.67 6.17 -14.98
C LEU A 426 -6.75 7.14 -16.16
N GLU A 427 -7.03 6.64 -17.37
CA GLU A 427 -7.22 7.47 -18.57
C GLU A 427 -8.33 8.51 -18.36
N LYS A 428 -9.51 8.04 -17.92
CA LYS A 428 -10.68 8.87 -17.67
C LYS A 428 -10.40 9.96 -16.65
N GLN A 429 -9.77 9.61 -15.53
CA GLN A 429 -9.48 10.57 -14.46
C GLN A 429 -8.40 11.57 -14.87
N THR A 430 -7.40 11.14 -15.64
CA THR A 430 -6.38 12.02 -16.22
C THR A 430 -7.01 13.03 -17.17
N PHE A 431 -7.93 12.58 -18.02
CA PHE A 431 -8.68 13.46 -18.92
C PHE A 431 -9.51 14.51 -18.15
N LEU A 432 -10.25 14.08 -17.12
CA LEU A 432 -11.03 14.97 -16.26
C LEU A 432 -10.15 15.95 -15.47
N GLY A 433 -8.89 15.60 -15.22
CA GLY A 433 -7.87 16.47 -14.61
C GLY A 433 -7.28 17.53 -15.53
N GLY A 434 -7.77 17.66 -16.78
CA GLY A 434 -7.37 18.71 -17.72
C GLY A 434 -6.45 18.26 -18.85
N TYR A 435 -5.98 17.01 -18.82
CA TYR A 435 -5.13 16.44 -19.88
C TYR A 435 -5.96 15.90 -21.03
N LYS A 436 -6.37 16.79 -21.93
CA LYS A 436 -7.30 16.47 -23.02
C LYS A 436 -6.78 15.39 -23.98
N LYS A 437 -5.47 15.13 -24.04
CA LYS A 437 -4.89 14.08 -24.90
C LYS A 437 -4.70 12.73 -24.19
N ALA A 438 -5.17 12.56 -22.96
CA ALA A 438 -4.99 11.34 -22.18
C ALA A 438 -5.40 10.08 -22.97
N LEU A 439 -4.47 9.14 -23.15
CA LEU A 439 -4.72 7.90 -23.86
C LEU A 439 -3.86 6.77 -23.29
N VAL A 440 -4.48 5.63 -22.95
CA VAL A 440 -3.77 4.47 -22.41
C VAL A 440 -3.53 3.34 -23.42
N PHE A 441 -2.43 2.63 -23.23
CA PHE A 441 -2.07 1.38 -23.90
C PHE A 441 -1.89 0.29 -22.83
N THR A 442 -2.31 -0.93 -23.15
CA THR A 442 -2.29 -2.05 -22.19
C THR A 442 -1.09 -2.98 -22.43
N GLY A 443 -0.85 -3.89 -21.50
CA GLY A 443 0.07 -5.02 -21.67
C GLY A 443 -0.73 -6.28 -21.96
N GLY A 444 -0.28 -7.09 -22.92
CA GLY A 444 -0.97 -8.32 -23.30
C GLY A 444 -2.32 -8.13 -24.04
N PRO A 445 -3.01 -9.23 -24.37
CA PRO A 445 -4.21 -9.20 -25.21
C PRO A 445 -5.44 -8.61 -24.49
N CYS A 446 -6.41 -8.11 -25.25
CA CYS A 446 -7.72 -7.71 -24.71
C CYS A 446 -8.44 -8.86 -23.98
N SER A 447 -8.89 -8.60 -22.75
CA SER A 447 -9.63 -9.54 -21.89
C SER A 447 -11.13 -9.23 -21.79
N TRP A 448 -11.66 -8.32 -22.62
CA TRP A 448 -13.06 -7.87 -22.54
C TRP A 448 -14.09 -8.96 -22.84
N CYS A 449 -13.77 -9.84 -23.79
CA CYS A 449 -14.61 -10.97 -24.20
C CYS A 449 -13.82 -12.27 -23.99
N GLU A 450 -14.51 -13.32 -23.54
CA GLU A 450 -14.00 -14.69 -23.55
C GLU A 450 -13.68 -15.11 -24.99
N ASN A 451 -14.70 -15.07 -25.86
CA ASN A 451 -14.59 -15.25 -27.31
C ASN A 451 -14.76 -13.91 -28.03
N CYS A 452 -13.78 -13.51 -28.83
CA CYS A 452 -13.80 -12.24 -29.54
C CYS A 452 -14.54 -12.42 -30.88
N PRO A 453 -15.62 -11.66 -31.17
CA PRO A 453 -16.35 -11.84 -32.42
C PRO A 453 -15.52 -11.45 -33.65
N GLU A 454 -15.73 -12.13 -34.77
CA GLU A 454 -14.99 -11.89 -36.03
C GLU A 454 -15.53 -10.69 -36.83
N ASP A 455 -16.79 -10.30 -36.61
CA ASP A 455 -17.47 -9.25 -37.38
C ASP A 455 -17.19 -7.85 -36.83
N ARG A 456 -17.22 -7.68 -35.50
CA ARG A 456 -16.94 -6.40 -34.83
C ARG A 456 -16.56 -6.57 -33.37
N CYS A 457 -15.85 -5.59 -32.83
CA CYS A 457 -15.56 -5.53 -31.40
C CYS A 457 -16.85 -5.26 -30.59
N SER A 458 -17.13 -6.08 -29.58
CA SER A 458 -18.27 -5.87 -28.66
C SER A 458 -18.05 -4.72 -27.66
N PHE A 459 -16.82 -4.30 -27.44
CA PHE A 459 -16.45 -3.25 -26.48
C PHE A 459 -15.47 -2.24 -27.11
N PRO A 460 -15.88 -1.53 -28.18
CA PRO A 460 -15.01 -0.64 -28.92
C PRO A 460 -14.52 0.55 -28.06
N ASP A 461 -15.34 1.01 -27.11
CA ASP A 461 -15.05 2.06 -26.14
C ASP A 461 -13.97 1.66 -25.13
N LYS A 462 -13.91 0.38 -24.76
CA LYS A 462 -12.96 -0.17 -23.77
C LYS A 462 -11.70 -0.76 -24.40
N ARG A 463 -11.73 -1.04 -25.70
CA ARG A 463 -10.60 -1.63 -26.42
C ARG A 463 -9.44 -0.65 -26.44
N ARG A 464 -8.27 -1.09 -25.99
CA ARG A 464 -6.98 -0.41 -26.21
C ARG A 464 -6.01 -1.41 -26.83
N PRO A 465 -5.15 -0.97 -27.77
CA PRO A 465 -4.08 -1.82 -28.28
C PRO A 465 -3.08 -2.12 -27.17
N SER A 466 -2.41 -3.27 -27.28
CA SER A 466 -1.32 -3.59 -26.37
C SER A 466 -0.03 -2.93 -26.83
N LEU A 467 0.89 -2.64 -25.91
CA LEU A 467 2.21 -2.07 -26.25
C LEU A 467 2.95 -2.95 -27.26
N GLU A 468 2.92 -4.27 -27.06
CA GLU A 468 3.54 -5.25 -27.96
C GLU A 468 2.87 -5.25 -29.34
N SER A 469 1.54 -5.08 -29.39
CA SER A 469 0.80 -4.97 -30.65
C SER A 469 1.19 -3.75 -31.47
N CYS A 470 1.62 -2.68 -30.80
CA CYS A 470 2.14 -1.46 -31.38
C CYS A 470 3.65 -1.54 -31.69
N GLY A 471 4.31 -2.68 -31.45
CA GLY A 471 5.76 -2.85 -31.70
C GLY A 471 6.67 -2.31 -30.59
N CYS A 472 6.13 -1.91 -29.43
CA CYS A 472 6.92 -1.43 -28.31
C CYS A 472 7.75 -2.55 -27.66
N ASP A 473 9.05 -2.31 -27.45
CA ASP A 473 9.89 -3.16 -26.60
C ASP A 473 9.58 -2.90 -25.12
N VAL A 474 8.65 -3.69 -24.57
CA VAL A 474 8.19 -3.54 -23.19
C VAL A 474 9.30 -3.88 -22.18
N PHE A 475 10.27 -4.74 -22.53
CA PHE A 475 11.40 -5.05 -21.64
C PHE A 475 12.35 -3.86 -21.53
N ALA A 476 12.73 -3.26 -22.66
CA ALA A 476 13.55 -2.06 -22.65
C ALA A 476 12.85 -0.89 -21.96
N LEU A 477 11.52 -0.75 -22.16
CA LEU A 477 10.72 0.26 -21.47
C LEU A 477 10.75 0.07 -19.95
N ALA A 478 10.49 -1.14 -19.46
CA ALA A 478 10.52 -1.45 -18.03
C ALA A 478 11.91 -1.19 -17.43
N GLU A 479 12.97 -1.65 -18.10
CA GLU A 479 14.37 -1.44 -17.67
C GLU A 479 14.70 0.06 -17.57
N SER A 480 14.32 0.86 -18.56
CA SER A 480 14.54 2.32 -18.55
C SER A 480 13.84 3.04 -17.38
N CYS A 481 12.79 2.42 -16.83
CA CYS A 481 12.03 2.92 -15.68
C CYS A 481 12.53 2.36 -14.34
N GLY A 482 13.56 1.51 -14.33
CA GLY A 482 13.99 0.78 -13.14
C GLY A 482 12.99 -0.29 -12.67
N ILE A 483 12.05 -0.70 -13.53
CA ILE A 483 11.06 -1.74 -13.23
C ILE A 483 11.67 -3.09 -13.60
N SER A 484 11.91 -3.94 -12.60
CA SER A 484 12.48 -5.27 -12.82
C SER A 484 11.46 -6.22 -13.44
N MET A 485 11.42 -6.26 -14.78
CA MET A 485 10.63 -7.21 -15.54
C MET A 485 11.52 -8.33 -16.09
N LYS A 486 11.20 -9.59 -15.76
CA LYS A 486 11.95 -10.76 -16.23
C LYS A 486 10.98 -11.80 -16.80
N PRO A 487 11.39 -12.58 -17.81
CA PRO A 487 10.62 -13.75 -18.21
C PRO A 487 10.41 -14.67 -17.01
N ILE A 488 9.18 -15.15 -16.84
CA ILE A 488 8.80 -16.13 -15.82
C ILE A 488 9.67 -17.37 -16.01
N LYS A 489 10.41 -17.75 -14.96
CA LYS A 489 11.24 -18.97 -14.96
C LYS A 489 10.73 -19.99 -13.94
N ASN A 490 10.13 -19.52 -12.86
CA ASN A 490 9.63 -20.35 -11.77
C ASN A 490 8.10 -20.30 -11.72
N SER A 491 7.48 -21.35 -11.20
CA SER A 491 6.03 -21.41 -10.97
C SER A 491 5.52 -20.33 -10.00
N ASP A 492 6.41 -19.77 -9.18
CA ASP A 492 6.10 -18.74 -8.19
C ASP A 492 6.17 -17.30 -8.73
N ASP A 493 6.68 -17.13 -9.96
CA ASP A 493 6.72 -15.83 -10.63
C ASP A 493 5.35 -15.53 -11.26
N PHE A 494 4.93 -14.26 -11.26
CA PHE A 494 3.69 -13.84 -11.92
C PHE A 494 3.98 -12.93 -13.12
N VAL A 495 3.05 -12.90 -14.08
CA VAL A 495 3.15 -12.00 -15.22
C VAL A 495 2.98 -10.57 -14.73
N GLN A 496 4.02 -9.75 -14.87
CA GLN A 496 3.89 -8.31 -14.70
C GLN A 496 3.32 -7.69 -15.98
N TYR A 497 2.28 -6.88 -15.85
CA TYR A 497 1.73 -6.12 -16.95
C TYR A 497 2.25 -4.69 -16.90
N ILE A 498 2.76 -4.23 -18.04
CA ILE A 498 3.16 -2.84 -18.24
C ILE A 498 2.08 -2.14 -19.06
N GLY A 499 1.63 -1.00 -18.56
CA GLY A 499 0.73 -0.10 -19.25
C GLY A 499 1.43 1.23 -19.49
N LEU A 500 0.94 1.97 -20.48
CA LEU A 500 1.43 3.30 -20.82
C LEU A 500 0.25 4.26 -20.85
N LEU A 501 0.39 5.41 -20.21
CA LEU A 501 -0.53 6.53 -20.32
C LEU A 501 0.22 7.68 -21.00
N LEU A 502 -0.23 8.09 -22.19
CA LEU A 502 0.26 9.30 -22.84
C LEU A 502 -0.50 10.51 -22.33
N VAL A 503 0.21 11.59 -22.00
CA VAL A 503 -0.36 12.75 -21.27
C VAL A 503 0.11 14.06 -21.89
N GLU A 504 -0.83 14.94 -22.23
CA GLU A 504 -0.59 16.35 -22.62
C GLU A 504 -1.81 17.23 -22.42
#